data_AF-A0A916CQH4-F1
#
_entry.id   AF-A0A916CQH4-F1
#
_cell.length_a   1.000
_cell.length_b   1.000
_cell.length_c   1.000
_cell.angle_alpha   90.00
_cell.angle_beta   90.00
_cell.angle_gamma   90.00
#
_symmetry.space_group_name_H-M   'P 1'
#
loop_
_entity.id
_entity.type
_entity.pdbx_description
1 polymer ?
#
loop_
_entity_poly.entity_id
_entity_poly.type
_entity_poly.pdbx_seq_one_letter_code
_entity_poly.pdbx_strand_id
1 'polypeptide(L)'
;MVKPMPRKKNSPSPLEKLSEKEIEKLREIDDRLRRVVQERRSSLPRPAVHAEQTFGSLTFRYETVRCGKANCTRCPHGPYWYAYWKEGGRTRSRYVGRSLPDKAREVYEAKQRARVEGKS
;
A
#
# COMPACT_ATOMS: atom_id res chain seq x y z
N MET A 1 -10.22 3.52 31.49
CA MET A 1 -8.80 3.33 31.87
C MET A 1 -8.31 2.02 31.28
N VAL A 2 -7.37 2.03 30.33
CA VAL A 2 -6.83 0.79 29.73
C VAL A 2 -5.58 0.39 30.50
N LYS A 3 -5.55 -0.80 31.11
CA LYS A 3 -4.34 -1.30 31.80
C LYS A 3 -3.25 -1.61 30.76
N PRO A 4 -2.01 -1.14 30.93
CA PRO A 4 -0.91 -1.50 30.04
C PRO A 4 -0.59 -2.99 30.14
N MET A 5 -0.40 -3.66 29.00
CA MET A 5 0.02 -5.06 28.99
C MET A 5 1.48 -5.22 29.46
N PRO A 6 1.81 -6.26 30.24
CA PRO A 6 3.18 -6.50 30.67
C PRO A 6 4.04 -6.91 29.47
N ARG A 7 5.08 -6.12 29.18
CA ARG A 7 6.14 -6.52 28.23
C ARG A 7 6.85 -7.76 28.80
N LYS A 8 6.82 -8.89 28.09
CA LYS A 8 7.65 -10.05 28.43
C LYS A 8 9.11 -9.63 28.44
N LYS A 9 9.81 -9.90 29.56
CA LYS A 9 11.24 -9.61 29.69
C LYS A 9 12.07 -10.60 28.87
N ASN A 10 13.23 -10.12 28.43
CA ASN A 10 14.19 -10.77 27.53
C ASN A 10 14.34 -12.28 27.78
N SER A 11 14.03 -13.08 26.77
CA SER A 11 14.81 -14.29 26.50
C SER A 11 16.06 -13.86 25.72
N PRO A 12 17.26 -14.41 26.01
CA PRO A 12 18.44 -14.12 25.20
C PRO A 12 18.15 -14.49 23.75
N SER A 13 18.57 -13.63 22.82
CA SER A 13 18.35 -13.83 21.40
C SER A 13 19.09 -15.11 20.96
N PRO A 14 18.49 -15.98 20.13
CA PRO A 14 19.22 -17.12 19.56
C PRO A 14 20.52 -16.71 18.85
N LEU A 15 20.62 -15.45 18.41
CA LEU A 15 21.79 -14.86 17.77
C LEU A 15 22.98 -14.60 18.73
N GLU A 16 22.74 -14.50 20.04
CA GLU A 16 23.80 -14.26 21.04
C GLU A 16 24.68 -15.50 21.29
N LYS A 17 24.28 -16.66 20.78
CA LYS A 17 25.02 -17.94 20.89
C LYS A 17 25.86 -18.28 19.66
N LEU A 18 25.86 -17.41 18.66
CA LEU A 18 26.55 -17.66 17.39
C LEU A 18 28.04 -17.32 17.51
N SER A 19 28.88 -18.18 16.94
CA SER A 19 30.31 -17.88 16.76
C SER A 19 30.52 -16.76 15.73
N GLU A 20 31.69 -16.12 15.77
CA GLU A 20 32.06 -15.06 14.81
C GLU A 20 31.94 -15.53 13.34
N LYS A 21 32.30 -16.79 13.06
CA LYS A 21 32.19 -17.41 11.72
C LYS A 21 30.73 -17.60 11.29
N GLU A 22 29.83 -17.91 12.20
CA GLU A 22 28.39 -18.01 11.90
C GLU A 22 27.79 -16.62 11.67
N ILE A 23 28.22 -15.61 12.43
CA ILE A 23 27.83 -14.20 12.22
C ILE A 23 28.33 -13.69 10.87
N GLU A 24 29.58 -13.99 10.48
CA GLU A 24 30.14 -13.66 9.17
C GLU A 24 29.33 -14.30 8.04
N LYS A 25 29.05 -15.60 8.13
CA LYS A 25 28.23 -16.33 7.16
C LYS A 25 26.80 -15.77 7.05
N LEU A 26 26.20 -15.33 8.15
CA LEU A 26 24.90 -14.66 8.12
C LEU A 26 24.95 -13.28 7.44
N ARG A 27 26.04 -12.53 7.60
CA ARG A 27 26.26 -11.26 6.87
C ARG A 27 26.39 -11.50 5.36
N GLU A 28 27.16 -12.50 4.94
CA GLU A 28 27.28 -12.89 3.53
C GLU A 28 25.92 -13.26 2.93
N ILE A 29 25.10 -14.01 3.67
CA ILE A 29 23.74 -14.37 3.26
C ILE A 29 22.83 -13.13 3.16
N ASP A 30 22.89 -12.20 4.12
CA ASP A 30 22.13 -10.94 4.09
C ASP A 30 22.55 -10.05 2.90
N ASP A 31 23.85 -9.86 2.65
CA ASP A 31 24.34 -9.08 1.51
C ASP A 31 23.94 -9.71 0.16
N ARG A 32 24.03 -11.04 0.04
CA ARG A 32 23.54 -11.76 -1.15
C ARG A 32 22.04 -11.61 -1.32
N LEU A 33 21.26 -11.71 -0.23
CA LEU A 33 19.82 -11.53 -0.25
C LEU A 33 19.44 -10.10 -0.66
N ARG A 34 20.09 -9.08 -0.08
CA ARG A 34 19.91 -7.66 -0.42
C ARG A 34 20.17 -7.41 -1.91
N ARG A 35 21.26 -7.96 -2.46
CA ARG A 35 21.59 -7.85 -3.89
C ARG A 35 20.50 -8.45 -4.76
N VAL A 36 20.09 -9.70 -4.52
CA VAL A 36 19.04 -10.38 -5.29
C VAL A 36 17.69 -9.65 -5.19
N VAL A 37 17.36 -9.10 -4.02
CA VAL A 37 16.15 -8.28 -3.82
C VAL A 37 16.23 -6.97 -4.60
N GLN A 38 17.39 -6.31 -4.64
CA GLN A 38 17.61 -5.07 -5.39
C GLN A 38 17.56 -5.28 -6.91
N GLU A 39 18.19 -6.34 -7.42
CA GLU A 39 18.16 -6.76 -8.83
C GLU A 39 16.73 -7.11 -9.29
N ARG A 40 15.99 -7.91 -8.49
CA ARG A 40 14.58 -8.20 -8.77
C ARG A 40 13.71 -6.93 -8.72
N ARG A 41 13.92 -6.04 -7.75
CA ARG A 41 13.16 -4.77 -7.65
C ARG A 41 13.44 -3.78 -8.78
N SER A 42 14.60 -3.88 -9.43
CA SER A 42 14.97 -3.00 -10.57
C SER A 42 14.57 -3.58 -11.93
N SER A 43 14.53 -4.91 -12.07
CA SER A 43 14.06 -5.60 -13.29
C SER A 43 12.54 -5.75 -13.37
N LEU A 44 11.83 -5.83 -12.25
CA LEU A 44 10.37 -5.94 -12.26
C LEU A 44 9.70 -4.61 -12.66
N PRO A 45 8.68 -4.64 -13.55
CA PRO A 45 7.91 -3.45 -13.85
C PRO A 45 7.23 -2.96 -12.56
N ARG A 46 7.36 -1.66 -12.25
CA ARG A 46 6.63 -1.06 -11.13
C ARG A 46 5.12 -1.24 -11.39
N PRO A 47 4.39 -1.97 -10.54
CA PRO A 47 2.99 -2.25 -10.80
C PRO A 47 2.20 -0.95 -10.79
N ALA A 48 1.28 -0.77 -11.74
CA ALA A 48 0.45 0.42 -11.80
C ALA A 48 -0.42 0.55 -10.54
N VAL A 49 -0.98 -0.56 -10.04
CA VAL A 49 -1.74 -0.63 -8.78
C VAL A 49 -0.84 -1.19 -7.68
N HIS A 50 -0.69 -0.43 -6.59
CA HIS A 50 0.17 -0.74 -5.44
C HIS A 50 -0.61 -1.30 -4.24
N ALA A 51 -1.92 -1.00 -4.15
CA ALA A 51 -2.83 -1.61 -3.19
C ALA A 51 -4.28 -1.55 -3.72
N GLU A 52 -5.11 -2.52 -3.36
CA GLU A 52 -6.54 -2.53 -3.64
C GLU A 52 -7.32 -2.92 -2.37
N GLN A 53 -8.47 -2.27 -2.14
CA GLN A 53 -9.40 -2.59 -1.05
C GLN A 53 -10.84 -2.45 -1.57
N THR A 54 -11.76 -3.34 -1.23
CA THR A 54 -13.16 -3.29 -1.70
C THR A 54 -14.14 -3.30 -0.54
N PHE A 55 -15.14 -2.41 -0.58
CA PHE A 55 -16.19 -2.26 0.42
C PHE A 55 -17.53 -2.16 -0.31
N GLY A 56 -18.30 -3.26 -0.33
CA GLY A 56 -19.55 -3.34 -1.08
C GLY A 56 -19.32 -3.17 -2.59
N SER A 57 -20.06 -2.25 -3.21
CA SER A 57 -19.93 -1.92 -4.64
C SER A 57 -18.84 -0.89 -4.97
N LEU A 58 -18.06 -0.47 -3.97
CA LEU A 58 -16.93 0.46 -4.13
C LEU A 58 -15.59 -0.28 -4.00
N THR A 59 -14.75 -0.14 -5.03
CA THR A 59 -13.36 -0.63 -5.05
C THR A 59 -12.39 0.55 -5.01
N PHE A 60 -11.40 0.51 -4.14
CA PHE A 60 -10.39 1.54 -3.96
C PHE A 60 -9.04 1.01 -4.44
N ARG A 61 -8.35 1.78 -5.27
CA ARG A 61 -7.02 1.44 -5.81
C ARG A 61 -6.03 2.54 -5.50
N TYR A 62 -4.89 2.17 -4.93
CA TYR A 62 -3.73 3.05 -4.80
C TYR A 62 -2.86 2.85 -6.02
N GLU A 63 -2.98 3.72 -7.02
CA GLU A 63 -2.40 3.48 -8.34
C GLU A 63 -1.67 4.69 -8.92
N THR A 64 -0.76 4.41 -9.85
CA THR A 64 -0.05 5.39 -10.67
C THR A 64 -0.67 5.49 -12.05
N VAL A 65 -0.77 6.72 -12.59
CA VAL A 65 -1.44 7.00 -13.86
C VAL A 65 -0.54 7.75 -14.84
N ARG A 66 -0.66 7.45 -16.13
CA ARG A 66 -0.05 8.26 -17.21
C ARG A 66 -1.07 9.28 -17.71
N CYS A 67 -0.70 10.55 -17.81
CA CYS A 67 -1.63 11.62 -18.19
C CYS A 67 -1.79 11.87 -19.71
N GLY A 68 -1.07 11.12 -20.55
CA GLY A 68 -1.17 11.21 -22.01
C GLY A 68 -0.60 12.48 -22.67
N LYS A 69 -0.14 13.47 -21.89
CA LYS A 69 0.46 14.70 -22.43
C LYS A 69 1.85 14.41 -23.02
N ALA A 70 2.07 14.80 -24.28
CA ALA A 70 3.35 14.60 -24.99
C ALA A 70 4.56 15.15 -24.19
N ASN A 71 4.40 16.31 -23.55
CA ASN A 71 5.47 16.97 -22.79
C ASN A 71 5.50 16.56 -21.29
N CYS A 72 4.97 15.40 -20.91
CA CYS A 72 4.99 14.91 -19.53
C CYS A 72 6.33 14.24 -19.15
N THR A 73 7.27 15.00 -18.58
CA THR A 73 8.53 14.44 -18.05
C THR A 73 8.39 13.75 -16.69
N ARG A 74 7.29 13.99 -15.96
CA ARG A 74 7.05 13.50 -14.59
C ARG A 74 6.03 12.35 -14.52
N CYS A 75 5.87 11.62 -15.62
CA CYS A 75 4.98 10.47 -15.73
C CYS A 75 5.74 9.16 -15.42
N PRO A 76 5.11 8.15 -14.77
CA PRO A 76 3.73 8.13 -14.29
C PRO A 76 3.54 8.94 -13.00
N HIS A 77 2.35 9.48 -12.79
CA HIS A 77 2.00 10.28 -11.62
C HIS A 77 1.42 9.41 -10.50
N GLY A 78 1.70 9.78 -9.25
CA GLY A 78 1.19 9.09 -8.05
C GLY A 78 2.29 8.32 -7.31
N PRO A 79 1.96 7.24 -6.59
CA PRO A 79 0.62 6.66 -6.46
C PRO A 79 -0.40 7.56 -5.76
N TYR A 80 -1.67 7.38 -6.11
CA TYR A 80 -2.84 8.04 -5.53
C TYR A 80 -3.98 7.06 -5.37
N TRP A 81 -4.83 7.26 -4.36
CA TRP A 81 -6.08 6.53 -4.22
C TRP A 81 -7.14 7.04 -5.20
N TYR A 82 -7.82 6.09 -5.84
CA TYR A 82 -9.01 6.25 -6.66
C TYR A 82 -10.11 5.33 -6.14
N ALA A 83 -11.37 5.76 -6.27
CA ALA A 83 -12.56 4.99 -5.94
C ALA A 83 -13.34 4.64 -7.21
N TYR A 84 -13.76 3.38 -7.36
CA TYR A 84 -14.46 2.83 -8.52
C TYR A 84 -15.80 2.24 -8.10
N TRP A 85 -16.84 2.38 -8.92
CA TRP A 85 -18.16 1.76 -8.69
C TRP A 85 -18.92 1.59 -10.02
N LYS A 86 -20.04 0.86 -10.01
CA LYS A 86 -20.94 0.74 -11.17
C LYS A 86 -22.12 1.69 -11.06
N GLU A 87 -22.50 2.31 -12.18
CA GLU A 87 -23.69 3.15 -12.31
C GLU A 87 -24.23 3.08 -13.74
N GLY A 88 -25.51 2.73 -13.92
CA GLY A 88 -26.11 2.57 -15.26
C GLY A 88 -25.34 1.60 -16.16
N GLY A 89 -24.91 0.46 -15.62
CA GLY A 89 -24.07 -0.55 -16.28
C GLY A 89 -22.59 -0.17 -16.49
N ARG A 90 -22.27 1.13 -16.48
CA ARG A 90 -20.92 1.65 -16.74
C ARG A 90 -20.09 1.72 -15.46
N THR A 91 -18.78 1.52 -15.59
CA THR A 91 -17.83 1.75 -14.49
C THR A 91 -17.56 3.24 -14.37
N ARG A 92 -17.71 3.78 -13.16
CA ARG A 92 -17.32 5.13 -12.78
C ARG A 92 -16.06 5.06 -11.91
N SER A 93 -15.26 6.12 -11.97
CA SER A 93 -14.08 6.29 -11.13
C SER A 93 -14.04 7.72 -10.57
N ARG A 94 -13.33 7.92 -9.45
CA ARG A 94 -13.10 9.23 -8.85
C ARG A 94 -11.74 9.26 -8.16
N TYR A 95 -10.97 10.30 -8.41
CA TYR A 95 -9.74 10.59 -7.68
C TYR A 95 -10.03 10.91 -6.20
N VAL A 96 -9.23 10.36 -5.29
CA VAL A 96 -9.38 10.55 -3.84
C VAL A 96 -8.15 11.20 -3.21
N GLY A 97 -6.93 10.89 -3.66
CA GLY A 97 -5.70 11.58 -3.21
C GLY A 97 -4.68 10.66 -2.54
N ARG A 98 -3.68 11.21 -1.84
CA ARG A 98 -2.51 10.44 -1.36
C ARG A 98 -2.79 9.51 -0.17
N SER A 99 -3.76 9.83 0.68
CA SER A 99 -4.00 9.12 1.96
C SER A 99 -5.41 8.53 2.03
N LEU A 100 -5.56 7.21 2.02
CA LEU A 100 -6.85 6.52 2.18
C LEU A 100 -6.77 5.10 2.79
N PRO A 101 -5.98 4.93 3.85
CA PRO A 101 -6.57 4.43 5.11
C PRO A 101 -7.26 5.56 5.90
N ASP A 102 -8.09 5.30 6.90
CA ASP A 102 -8.50 4.02 7.49
C ASP A 102 -10.02 3.77 7.38
N LYS A 103 -10.41 2.50 7.21
CA LYS A 103 -11.70 2.09 6.58
C LYS A 103 -11.98 2.75 5.22
N ALA A 104 -10.88 2.93 4.47
CA ALA A 104 -10.76 3.48 3.11
C ALA A 104 -11.79 4.55 2.67
N ARG A 105 -11.79 5.76 3.22
CA ARG A 105 -11.57 6.09 4.63
C ARG A 105 -12.97 6.34 5.20
N GLU A 106 -13.30 5.74 6.32
CA GLU A 106 -14.64 5.31 6.75
C GLU A 106 -15.76 5.35 5.69
N VAL A 107 -15.99 4.23 4.98
CA VAL A 107 -16.94 4.06 3.86
C VAL A 107 -16.53 4.72 2.52
N TYR A 108 -15.41 5.43 2.45
CA TYR A 108 -15.22 6.62 1.60
C TYR A 108 -16.09 7.79 2.08
N GLU A 109 -15.88 8.08 3.36
CA GLU A 109 -16.36 9.09 4.28
C GLU A 109 -17.65 9.71 3.84
N ALA A 110 -18.60 8.79 3.75
CA ALA A 110 -19.95 9.16 3.48
C ALA A 110 -20.04 10.01 2.19
N LYS A 111 -19.38 9.55 1.11
CA LYS A 111 -19.93 9.49 -0.27
C LYS A 111 -21.05 8.43 -0.35
N GLN A 112 -21.64 8.16 0.82
CA GLN A 112 -22.49 7.06 1.23
C GLN A 112 -23.52 7.45 2.34
N ARG A 113 -23.37 8.43 3.27
CA ARG A 113 -23.66 9.87 3.09
C ARG A 113 -24.92 10.12 2.26
N ALA A 114 -24.78 10.50 0.99
CA ALA A 114 -23.57 10.64 0.15
C ALA A 114 -23.85 10.04 -1.23
N ARG A 115 -23.98 10.90 -2.26
CA ARG A 115 -25.33 11.05 -2.83
C ARG A 115 -26.28 11.46 -1.68
N VAL A 116 -25.82 12.46 -0.91
CA VAL A 116 -26.40 12.95 0.36
C VAL A 116 -27.73 13.46 -0.08
N GLU A 117 -28.77 12.93 0.55
CA GLU A 117 -30.06 13.57 0.60
C GLU A 117 -30.48 14.07 -0.80
N GLY A 118 -30.83 13.12 -1.66
CA GLY A 118 -31.42 13.44 -2.97
C GLY A 118 -32.89 13.03 -3.12
N LYS A 119 -33.86 13.40 -2.27
CA LYS A 119 -33.87 14.06 -0.93
C LYS A 119 -33.34 15.51 -0.78
N SER A 120 -33.58 16.42 -1.72
CA SER A 120 -34.96 16.86 -1.90
C SER A 120 -35.81 15.88 -2.72
#